data_AF-A0A7W0MYE1-F1
#
_entry.id   AF-A0A7W0MYE1-F1
#
_cell.length_a   1.000
_cell.length_b   1.000
_cell.length_c   1.000
_cell.angle_alpha   90.00
_cell.angle_beta   90.00
_cell.angle_gamma   90.00
#
_symmetry.space_group_name_H-M   'P 1'
#
loop_
_entity.id
_entity.type
_entity.pdbx_description
1 polymer ?
#
loop_
_entity_poly.entity_id
_entity_poly.type
_entity_poly.pdbx_seq_one_letter_code
_entity_poly.pdbx_strand_id
1 'polypeptide(L)' 'MADGTHLLFVWKTTGYELHERDGDPPEVGSQVEIGDGGQQVMKIGPSPLPGDSRLCAYLQL' A
#
# COMPACT_ATOMS: atom_id res chain seq x y z
N MET A 1 12.72 -0.69 15.72
CA MET A 1 11.65 0.27 16.05
C MET A 1 11.26 0.88 14.72
N ALA A 2 10.20 0.36 14.12
CA ALA A 2 9.67 0.86 12.86
C ALA A 2 8.37 1.59 13.24
N ASP A 3 8.53 2.81 13.75
CA ASP A 3 7.42 3.69 14.16
C ASP A 3 6.83 4.45 12.96
N GLY A 4 6.85 3.82 11.78
CA GLY A 4 6.20 4.32 10.57
C GLY A 4 4.87 3.60 10.38
N THR A 5 3.84 4.33 9.97
CA THR A 5 2.64 3.73 9.37
C THR A 5 2.69 3.99 7.88
N HIS A 6 2.32 3.00 7.08
CA HIS A 6 2.22 3.12 5.64
C HIS A 6 0.81 2.79 5.16
N LEU A 7 0.51 3.23 3.95
CA LEU A 7 -0.72 2.95 3.24
C LEU A 7 -0.45 1.89 2.18
N LEU A 8 -1.40 1.00 1.99
CA LEU A 8 -1.43 0.03 0.89
C LEU A 8 -2.60 0.42 0.00
N PHE A 9 -2.30 0.90 -1.20
CA PHE A 9 -3.28 1.24 -2.20
C PHE A 9 -3.58 0.02 -3.06
N VAL A 10 -4.77 -0.53 -2.91
CA VAL A 10 -5.25 -1.76 -3.53
C VAL A 10 -6.20 -1.41 -4.65
N TRP A 11 -5.80 -1.65 -5.89
CA TRP A 11 -6.72 -1.50 -7.02
C TRP A 11 -7.62 -2.74 -7.16
N LYS A 12 -8.94 -2.53 -7.19
CA LYS A 12 -9.98 -3.54 -7.42
C LYS A 12 -10.81 -3.20 -8.65
N THR A 13 -11.53 -4.17 -9.19
CA THR A 13 -12.45 -3.95 -10.32
C THR A 13 -13.63 -3.03 -9.96
N THR A 14 -14.00 -2.97 -8.68
CA THR A 14 -15.08 -2.15 -8.15
C THR A 14 -14.63 -0.78 -7.64
N GLY A 15 -13.32 -0.50 -7.58
CA GLY A 15 -12.77 0.72 -7.02
C GLY A 15 -11.34 0.55 -6.49
N TYR A 16 -10.95 1.37 -5.54
CA TYR A 16 -9.68 1.20 -4.83
C TYR A 16 -9.91 1.17 -3.33
N GLU A 17 -9.04 0.48 -2.61
CA GLU A 17 -9.02 0.47 -1.16
C GLU A 17 -7.66 0.93 -0.65
N LEU A 18 -7.68 1.58 0.51
CA LEU A 18 -6.50 2.05 1.21
C LEU A 18 -6.45 1.32 2.54
N HIS A 19 -5.44 0.49 2.74
CA HIS A 19 -5.22 -0.19 4.00
C HIS A 19 -4.05 0.46 4.74
N GLU A 20 -4.30 0.93 5.95
CA GLU A 20 -3.27 1.46 6.83
C GLU A 20 -2.62 0.31 7.57
N ARG A 21 -1.28 0.25 7.55
CA ARG A 21 -0.49 -0.81 8.18
C ARG A 21 0.66 -0.20 8.96
N ASP A 22 0.91 -0.75 10.13
CA ASP A 22 2.08 -0.41 10.93
C ASP A 22 3.35 -1.04 10.33
N GLY A 23 4.45 -0.32 10.46
CA GLY A 23 5.75 -0.66 9.90
C GLY A 23 6.04 -0.01 8.56
N ASP A 24 7.17 -0.38 7.98
CA ASP A 24 7.61 0.09 6.67
C ASP A 24 6.82 -0.57 5.53
N PRO A 25 6.61 0.15 4.41
CA PRO A 25 5.95 -0.42 3.25
C PRO A 25 6.76 -1.58 2.66
N PRO A 26 6.10 -2.62 2.15
CA PRO A 26 6.75 -3.72 1.45
C PRO A 26 7.47 -3.22 0.21
N GLU A 27 8.62 -3.82 -0.11
CA GLU A 27 9.45 -3.44 -1.25
C GLU A 27 8.73 -3.60 -2.59
N VAL A 28 9.13 -2.78 -3.57
CA VAL A 28 8.60 -2.89 -4.94
C VAL A 28 8.91 -4.27 -5.52
N GLY A 29 7.88 -4.97 -6.00
CA GLY A 29 7.95 -6.35 -6.49
C GLY A 29 7.56 -7.39 -5.45
N SER A 30 7.42 -7.03 -4.17
CA SER A 30 6.90 -7.95 -3.16
C SER A 30 5.43 -8.27 -3.36
N GLN A 31 5.06 -9.52 -3.10
CA GLN A 31 3.65 -9.92 -3.00
C GLN A 31 3.15 -9.69 -1.58
N VAL A 32 1.98 -9.07 -1.49
CA VAL A 32 1.28 -8.77 -0.24
C VAL A 32 -0.13 -9.33 -0.36
N GLU A 33 -0.54 -10.12 0.61
CA GLU A 33 -1.91 -10.65 0.68
C GLU A 33 -2.84 -9.59 1.26
N ILE A 34 -3.71 -9.02 0.43
CA ILE A 34 -4.71 -8.02 0.83
C ILE A 34 -6.08 -8.38 0.27
N GLY A 35 -7.08 -8.49 1.15
CA GLY A 35 -8.41 -8.99 0.79
C GLY A 35 -8.38 -10.48 0.47
N ASP A 36 -8.91 -10.85 -0.70
CA ASP A 36 -9.07 -12.24 -1.15
C ASP A 36 -7.94 -12.73 -2.07
N GLY A 37 -6.86 -11.97 -2.27
CA GLY A 37 -5.78 -12.35 -3.17
C GLY A 37 -4.42 -11.72 -2.86
N GLY A 38 -3.37 -12.31 -3.41
CA GLY A 38 -2.02 -11.76 -3.40
C GLY A 38 -1.89 -10.66 -4.45
N GLN A 39 -1.42 -9.50 -4.04
CA GLN A 39 -1.17 -8.36 -4.92
C GLN A 39 0.30 -7.99 -4.91
N GLN A 40 0.82 -7.50 -6.04
CA GLN A 40 2.22 -7.13 -6.14
C GLN A 40 2.40 -5.62 -5.98
N VAL A 41 3.39 -5.21 -5.18
CA VAL A 41 3.77 -3.80 -5.05
C VAL A 41 4.40 -3.34 -6.37
N MET A 42 3.77 -2.39 -7.05
CA MET A 42 4.31 -1.79 -8.27
C MET A 42 5.29 -0.66 -7.98
N LYS A 43 4.98 0.15 -6.97
CA LYS A 43 5.77 1.31 -6.57
C LYS A 43 5.43 1.73 -5.15
N ILE A 44 6.36 2.43 -4.52
CA ILE A 44 6.16 3.08 -3.22
C ILE A 44 6.33 4.59 -3.44
N GLY A 45 5.39 5.39 -2.97
CA GLY A 45 5.43 6.84 -3.09
C GLY A 45 4.75 7.52 -1.90
N PRO A 46 4.66 8.86 -1.88
CA PRO A 46 3.86 9.55 -0.88
C PRO A 46 2.36 9.24 -1.01
N SER A 47 1.62 9.40 0.09
CA SER A 47 0.17 9.22 0.09
C SER A 47 -0.53 10.12 -0.94
N PRO A 48 -1.53 9.60 -1.69
CA PRO A 48 -2.34 10.42 -2.59
C PRO A 48 -3.30 11.35 -1.84
N LEU A 49 -3.42 11.22 -0.52
CA LEU A 49 -4.28 12.08 0.29
C LEU A 49 -3.59 13.42 0.58
N PRO A 50 -4.28 14.56 0.37
CA PRO A 50 -3.71 15.87 0.63
C PRO A 50 -3.37 16.05 2.11
N GLY A 51 -2.11 16.39 2.41
CA GLY A 51 -1.61 16.61 3.77
C GLY A 51 -1.10 15.34 4.48
N ASP A 52 -1.14 14.19 3.81
CA ASP A 52 -0.66 12.93 4.36
C ASP A 52 0.79 12.68 3.92
N SER A 53 1.72 12.66 4.88
CA SER A 53 3.16 12.46 4.64
C SER A 53 3.59 10.99 4.71
N ARG A 54 2.64 10.06 4.85
CA ARG A 54 2.95 8.63 4.96
C ARG A 54 3.34 8.05 3.61
N LEU A 55 4.13 6.97 3.67
CA LEU A 55 4.45 6.19 2.49
C LEU A 55 3.24 5.35 2.08
N CYS A 56 3.03 5.22 0.78
CA CYS A 56 1.94 4.48 0.17
C CYS A 56 2.52 3.50 -0.87
N ALA A 57 2.32 2.21 -0.62
CA ALA A 57 2.65 1.16 -1.57
C ALA A 57 1.46 0.93 -2.51
N TYR A 58 1.68 1.11 -3.81
CA TYR A 58 0.68 0.90 -4.84
C TYR A 58 0.71 -0.55 -5.29
N LEU A 59 -0.39 -1.26 -5.05
CA LEU A 59 -0.58 -2.66 -5.36
C LEU A 59 -1.39 -2.82 -6.64
N GLN A 60 -1.02 -3.79 -7.46
CA GLN A 60 -1.75 -4.22 -8.65
C GLN A 60 -1.99 -5.73 -8.59
N LEU A 61 -3.16 -6.15 -9.08
CA LEU A 61 -3.48 -7.56 -9.34
C LEU A 61 -2.75 -8.07 -10.59
#